data_AF-A0A2B7WSI0-F1
#
_entry.id   AF-A0A2B7WSI0-F1
#
_cell.length_a   1.000
_cell.length_b   1.000
_cell.length_c   1.000
_cell.angle_alpha   90.00
_cell.angle_beta   90.00
_cell.angle_gamma   90.00
#
_symmetry.space_group_name_H-M   'P 1'
#
loop_
_entity.id
_entity.type
_entity.pdbx_description
1 polymer ?
#
loop_
_entity_poly.entity_id
_entity_poly.type
_entity_poly.pdbx_seq_one_letter_code
_entity_poly.pdbx_strand_id
1 'polypeptide(L)'
;MFGRACRWDIFVGPQPPTAGEKDRFPAYIKAVEERLRRHGFTRTFELDKDPARQDRLRTWIEYLAHEYWWYDIEAPSKRQQRRYNDAWGKLVGSEVLTPFDTQESVCSVESGFAEQHKEKEAKKAVESAESAVNLAQKTLSNPRRIDHCPKELLQRLRQAQSQLDTVTKEYNLIKRRHDLIFEFSGRTKNYRIAADKAKRQSTLLEWILQQIPLIEHELKQSDTINGSDGTDDKQPF
;
A
#
# COMPACT_ATOMS: atom_id res chain seq x y z
N MET A 1 -22.45 -10.13 11.33
CA MET A 1 -23.23 -10.23 10.07
C MET A 1 -22.38 -10.90 9.01
N PHE A 2 -22.34 -12.23 9.01
CA PHE A 2 -21.74 -13.03 7.93
C PHE A 2 -22.90 -13.69 7.20
N GLY A 3 -23.22 -13.22 5.99
CA GLY A 3 -24.48 -13.60 5.35
C GLY A 3 -24.70 -12.98 3.97
N ARG A 4 -23.63 -12.75 3.21
CA ARG A 4 -23.76 -12.70 1.76
C ARG A 4 -22.92 -13.84 1.22
N ALA A 5 -23.59 -14.95 0.91
CA ALA A 5 -23.02 -16.01 0.10
C ALA A 5 -22.46 -15.35 -1.16
N CYS A 6 -21.13 -15.37 -1.30
CA CYS A 6 -20.49 -14.93 -2.53
C CYS A 6 -21.02 -15.82 -3.65
N ARG A 7 -21.72 -15.18 -4.58
CA ARG A 7 -22.49 -15.83 -5.63
C ARG A 7 -21.51 -16.40 -6.66
N TRP A 8 -21.73 -17.64 -7.11
CA TRP A 8 -20.89 -18.43 -8.02
C TRP A 8 -20.41 -17.66 -9.28
N ASP A 9 -21.20 -16.73 -9.75
CA ASP A 9 -20.95 -15.88 -10.92
C ASP A 9 -19.87 -14.80 -10.71
N ILE A 10 -19.48 -14.48 -9.47
CA ILE A 10 -18.36 -13.58 -9.18
C ILE A 10 -17.01 -14.30 -9.41
N PHE A 11 -16.98 -15.64 -9.35
CA PHE A 11 -15.78 -16.46 -9.41
C PHE A 11 -15.26 -16.74 -10.82
N VAL A 12 -16.10 -16.54 -11.83
CA VAL A 12 -15.70 -16.57 -13.24
C VAL A 12 -15.52 -15.10 -13.61
N GLY A 13 -14.29 -14.67 -13.94
CA GLY A 13 -14.07 -13.33 -14.51
C GLY A 13 -15.00 -13.08 -15.71
N PRO A 14 -15.05 -11.86 -16.29
CA PRO A 14 -15.99 -11.53 -17.37
C PRO A 14 -15.67 -12.33 -18.65
N GLN A 15 -16.08 -13.59 -18.69
CA GLN A 15 -16.22 -14.38 -19.89
C GLN A 15 -17.72 -14.58 -20.10
N PRO A 16 -18.29 -13.97 -21.15
CA PRO A 16 -19.68 -14.22 -21.48
C PRO A 16 -19.85 -15.73 -21.71
N PRO A 17 -20.96 -16.33 -21.26
CA PRO A 17 -21.23 -17.74 -21.53
C PRO A 17 -21.28 -17.96 -23.04
N THR A 18 -20.30 -18.66 -23.58
CA THR A 18 -20.38 -19.25 -24.92
C THR A 18 -21.49 -20.30 -24.89
N ALA A 19 -22.48 -20.14 -25.77
CA ALA A 19 -23.60 -21.06 -25.88
C ALA A 19 -23.08 -22.49 -26.11
N GLY A 20 -23.24 -23.36 -25.09
CA GLY A 20 -22.89 -24.78 -25.17
C GLY A 20 -21.95 -25.35 -24.10
N GLU A 21 -21.41 -24.54 -23.17
CA GLU A 21 -20.56 -25.08 -22.09
C GLU A 21 -21.37 -25.93 -21.09
N LYS A 22 -21.32 -27.26 -21.28
CA LYS A 22 -21.82 -28.25 -20.32
C LYS A 22 -20.83 -28.35 -19.15
N ASP A 23 -21.29 -27.87 -18.01
CA ASP A 23 -20.75 -28.02 -16.65
C ASP A 23 -19.35 -27.43 -16.36
N ARG A 24 -19.33 -26.20 -15.82
CA ARG A 24 -18.11 -25.49 -15.38
C ARG A 24 -17.60 -25.90 -14.00
N PHE A 25 -18.36 -26.70 -13.25
CA PHE A 25 -18.02 -27.07 -11.88
C PHE A 25 -16.79 -28.00 -11.76
N PRO A 26 -16.57 -29.00 -12.64
CA PRO A 26 -15.33 -29.77 -12.62
C PRO A 26 -14.07 -28.93 -12.91
N ALA A 27 -14.19 -27.93 -13.80
CA ALA A 27 -13.09 -27.01 -14.09
C ALA A 27 -12.77 -26.12 -12.87
N TYR A 28 -13.79 -25.72 -12.12
CA TYR A 28 -13.64 -24.99 -10.88
C TYR A 28 -12.89 -25.75 -9.79
N ILE A 29 -13.30 -26.99 -9.52
CA ILE A 29 -12.65 -27.84 -8.51
C ILE A 29 -11.15 -27.95 -8.82
N LYS A 30 -10.80 -28.26 -10.07
CA LYS A 30 -9.39 -28.33 -10.51
C LYS A 30 -8.64 -27.01 -10.27
N ALA A 31 -9.27 -25.87 -10.53
CA ALA A 31 -8.65 -24.57 -10.31
C ALA A 31 -8.46 -24.25 -8.82
N VAL A 32 -9.40 -24.66 -7.97
CA VAL A 32 -9.31 -24.53 -6.50
C VAL A 32 -8.20 -25.41 -5.94
N GLU A 33 -8.18 -26.69 -6.31
CA GLU A 33 -7.16 -27.66 -5.90
C GLU A 33 -5.76 -27.21 -6.29
N GLU A 34 -5.57 -26.83 -7.56
CA GLU A 34 -4.27 -26.39 -8.07
C GLU A 34 -3.78 -25.12 -7.35
N ARG A 35 -4.69 -24.20 -7.02
CA ARG A 35 -4.34 -22.98 -6.29
C ARG A 35 -3.97 -23.27 -4.84
N LEU A 36 -4.77 -24.07 -4.13
CA LEU A 36 -4.48 -24.50 -2.76
C LEU A 36 -3.13 -25.23 -2.69
N ARG A 37 -2.88 -26.14 -3.65
CA ARG A 37 -1.62 -26.88 -3.78
C ARG A 37 -0.42 -25.94 -4.01
N ARG A 38 -0.56 -24.93 -4.87
CA ARG A 38 0.49 -23.92 -5.13
C ARG A 38 0.91 -23.19 -3.86
N HIS A 39 -0.03 -22.97 -2.94
CA HIS A 39 0.19 -22.33 -1.65
C HIS A 39 0.44 -23.33 -0.50
N GLY A 40 0.75 -24.59 -0.81
CA GLY A 40 1.17 -25.59 0.16
C GLY A 40 0.06 -26.19 1.02
N PHE A 41 -1.21 -25.96 0.67
CA PHE A 41 -2.33 -26.61 1.34
C PHE A 41 -2.45 -28.07 0.86
N THR A 42 -2.34 -29.03 1.79
CA THR A 42 -2.23 -30.46 1.49
C THR A 42 -3.44 -31.29 1.94
N ARG A 43 -4.41 -30.70 2.62
CA ARG A 43 -5.59 -31.44 3.10
C ARG A 43 -6.50 -31.81 1.94
N THR A 44 -7.04 -33.02 1.99
CA THR A 44 -8.03 -33.50 1.02
C THR A 44 -9.41 -32.93 1.34
N PHE A 45 -10.18 -32.59 0.31
CA PHE A 45 -11.54 -32.07 0.43
C PHE A 45 -12.34 -32.41 -0.84
N GLU A 46 -13.66 -32.37 -0.72
CA GLU A 46 -14.58 -32.52 -1.85
C GLU A 46 -15.60 -31.37 -1.76
N LEU A 47 -15.76 -30.60 -2.83
CA LEU A 47 -16.71 -29.49 -2.88
C LEU A 47 -18.05 -29.96 -3.46
N ASP A 48 -19.15 -29.42 -2.93
CA ASP A 48 -20.48 -29.64 -3.50
C ASP A 48 -20.86 -28.44 -4.39
N LYS A 49 -21.58 -28.72 -5.47
CA LYS A 49 -22.06 -27.68 -6.39
C LYS A 49 -23.15 -26.83 -5.73
N ASP A 50 -23.89 -27.41 -4.79
CA ASP A 50 -24.85 -26.71 -3.96
C ASP A 50 -24.21 -26.29 -2.63
N PRO A 51 -23.96 -25.00 -2.40
CA PRO A 51 -23.37 -24.50 -1.16
C PRO A 51 -24.18 -24.87 0.10
N ALA A 52 -25.49 -25.12 -0.03
CA ALA A 52 -26.33 -25.52 1.10
C ALA A 52 -26.05 -26.96 1.59
N ARG A 53 -25.42 -27.78 0.75
CA ARG A 53 -25.05 -29.17 1.08
C ARG A 53 -23.61 -29.28 1.59
N GLN A 54 -22.87 -28.18 1.56
CA GLN A 54 -21.47 -28.14 1.96
C GLN A 54 -21.35 -27.94 3.47
N ASP A 55 -20.50 -28.73 4.12
CA ASP A 55 -20.19 -28.54 5.53
C ASP A 55 -19.35 -27.28 5.75
N ARG A 56 -19.30 -26.83 7.01
CA ARG A 56 -18.58 -25.62 7.39
C ARG A 56 -17.10 -25.69 6.98
N LEU A 57 -16.46 -26.84 7.14
CA LEU A 57 -15.04 -27.02 6.83
C LEU A 57 -14.76 -26.79 5.35
N ARG A 58 -15.52 -27.44 4.47
CA ARG A 58 -15.40 -27.31 3.01
C ARG A 58 -15.65 -25.87 2.56
N THR A 59 -16.63 -25.17 3.16
CA THR A 59 -16.85 -23.73 2.91
C THR A 59 -15.62 -22.89 3.27
N TRP A 60 -14.95 -23.17 4.39
CA TRP A 60 -13.73 -22.45 4.76
C TRP A 60 -12.54 -22.77 3.85
N ILE A 61 -12.43 -24.01 3.37
CA ILE A 61 -11.40 -24.41 2.39
C ILE A 61 -11.63 -23.72 1.04
N GLU A 62 -12.88 -23.68 0.57
CA GLU A 62 -13.25 -22.95 -0.64
C GLU A 62 -12.99 -21.44 -0.51
N TYR A 63 -13.33 -20.87 0.65
CA TYR A 63 -13.03 -19.47 0.96
C TYR A 63 -11.52 -19.20 1.01
N LEU A 64 -10.71 -20.08 1.59
CA LEU A 64 -9.25 -19.98 1.55
C LEU A 64 -8.74 -19.95 0.11
N ALA A 65 -9.27 -20.79 -0.78
CA ALA A 65 -8.91 -20.78 -2.19
C ALA A 65 -9.32 -19.49 -2.91
N HIS A 66 -10.43 -18.87 -2.51
CA HIS A 66 -10.84 -17.55 -2.99
C HIS A 66 -9.84 -16.47 -2.56
N GLU A 67 -9.44 -16.47 -1.30
CA GLU A 67 -8.51 -15.47 -0.77
C GLU A 67 -7.10 -15.62 -1.35
N TYR A 68 -6.66 -16.85 -1.66
CA TYR A 68 -5.42 -17.05 -2.43
C TYR A 68 -5.51 -16.52 -3.85
N TRP A 69 -6.68 -16.52 -4.47
CA TRP A 69 -6.84 -15.97 -5.82
C TRP A 69 -6.67 -14.46 -5.82
N TRP A 70 -7.27 -13.78 -4.85
CA TRP A 70 -7.05 -12.35 -4.64
C TRP A 70 -5.58 -12.06 -4.36
N TYR A 71 -4.93 -12.85 -3.51
CA TYR A 71 -3.51 -12.69 -3.24
C TYR A 71 -2.66 -12.82 -4.51
N ASP A 72 -2.90 -13.84 -5.34
CA ASP A 72 -2.15 -14.07 -6.58
C ASP A 72 -2.31 -12.92 -7.59
N ILE A 73 -3.47 -12.25 -7.61
CA ILE A 73 -3.76 -11.12 -8.50
C ILE A 73 -3.21 -9.81 -7.96
N GLU A 74 -3.34 -9.56 -6.66
CA GLU A 74 -2.96 -8.29 -6.05
C GLU A 74 -1.48 -8.21 -5.69
N ALA A 75 -0.79 -9.35 -5.55
CA ALA A 75 0.64 -9.38 -5.27
C ALA A 75 1.44 -8.65 -6.34
N PRO A 76 2.41 -7.78 -5.96
CA PRO A 76 3.27 -7.13 -6.92
C PRO A 76 4.04 -8.14 -7.76
N SER A 77 4.03 -7.96 -9.08
CA SER A 77 4.85 -8.78 -9.97
C SER A 77 6.35 -8.54 -9.72
N LYS A 78 7.19 -9.55 -10.01
CA LYS A 78 8.67 -9.41 -9.97
C LYS A 78 9.17 -8.22 -10.79
N ARG A 79 8.49 -7.90 -11.90
CA ARG A 79 8.81 -6.73 -12.74
C ARG A 79 8.55 -5.42 -12.01
N GLN A 80 7.42 -5.29 -11.32
CA GLN A 80 7.12 -4.10 -10.52
C GLN A 80 8.09 -3.96 -9.35
N GLN A 81 8.44 -5.07 -8.68
CA GLN A 81 9.44 -5.05 -7.60
C GLN A 81 10.81 -4.57 -8.09
N ARG A 82 11.27 -5.05 -9.25
CA ARG A 82 12.53 -4.53 -9.85
C ARG A 82 12.46 -3.04 -10.13
N ARG A 83 11.38 -2.57 -10.77
CA ARG A 83 11.18 -1.13 -11.04
C ARG A 83 11.16 -0.29 -9.77
N TYR A 84 10.57 -0.81 -8.71
CA TYR A 84 10.55 -0.18 -7.40
C TYR A 84 11.97 -0.04 -6.83
N ASN A 85 12.73 -1.14 -6.81
CA ASN A 85 14.11 -1.16 -6.33
C ASN A 85 15.02 -0.24 -7.16
N ASP A 86 14.87 -0.24 -8.49
CA ASP A 86 15.63 0.64 -9.39
C ASP A 86 15.32 2.12 -9.13
N ALA A 87 14.03 2.45 -8.94
CA ALA A 87 13.62 3.81 -8.63
C ALA A 87 14.16 4.27 -7.27
N TRP A 88 14.18 3.37 -6.27
CA TRP A 88 14.76 3.64 -4.97
C TRP A 88 16.28 3.86 -5.07
N GLY A 89 16.99 2.99 -5.79
CA GLY A 89 18.44 3.12 -6.01
C GLY A 89 18.80 4.45 -6.69
N LYS A 90 17.99 4.90 -7.66
CA LYS A 90 18.16 6.23 -8.29
C LYS A 90 17.95 7.38 -7.31
N LEU A 91 16.95 7.29 -6.43
CA LEU A 91 16.71 8.31 -5.41
C LEU A 91 17.86 8.37 -4.39
N VAL A 92 18.32 7.21 -3.90
CA VAL A 92 19.50 7.12 -3.02
C VAL A 92 20.74 7.72 -3.69
N GLY A 93 21.01 7.35 -4.94
CA GLY A 93 22.15 7.87 -5.70
C GLY A 93 22.06 9.36 -6.08
N SER A 94 20.94 10.02 -5.81
CA SER A 94 20.79 11.46 -6.00
C SER A 94 21.27 12.31 -4.82
N GLU A 95 21.63 11.66 -3.70
CA GLU A 95 22.17 12.26 -2.48
C GLU A 95 21.26 13.31 -1.82
N VAL A 96 19.97 13.32 -2.17
CA VAL A 96 18.99 14.21 -1.52
C VAL A 96 18.41 13.64 -0.24
N LEU A 97 18.66 12.35 0.04
CA LEU A 97 18.16 11.65 1.23
C LEU A 97 19.04 11.90 2.45
N THR A 98 18.39 11.98 3.61
CA THR A 98 19.00 12.02 4.93
C THR A 98 19.21 10.60 5.47
N PRO A 99 20.09 10.40 6.47
CA PRO A 99 20.31 9.07 7.07
C PRO A 99 19.07 8.43 7.70
N PHE A 100 18.05 9.22 8.02
CA PHE A 100 16.79 8.75 8.62
C PHE A 100 15.70 8.48 7.57
N ASP A 101 15.95 8.79 6.30
CA ASP A 101 14.99 8.53 5.24
C ASP A 101 14.94 7.03 4.94
N THR A 102 13.73 6.49 5.01
CA THR A 102 13.39 5.12 4.65
C THR A 102 12.42 5.13 3.49
N GLN A 103 12.24 3.97 2.86
CA GLN A 103 11.27 3.82 1.79
C GLN A 103 9.86 4.20 2.25
N GLU A 104 9.48 3.77 3.44
CA GLU A 104 8.18 4.05 4.05
C GLU A 104 8.04 5.51 4.45
N SER A 105 9.07 6.09 5.10
CA SER A 105 8.98 7.46 5.61
C SER A 105 8.89 8.48 4.48
N VAL A 106 9.69 8.35 3.43
CA VAL A 106 9.68 9.26 2.26
C VAL A 106 8.32 9.25 1.56
N CYS A 107 7.66 8.09 1.56
CA CYS A 107 6.42 7.82 0.87
C CYS A 107 5.14 8.10 1.67
N SER A 108 5.28 8.46 2.94
CA SER A 108 4.17 8.71 3.85
C SER A 108 3.38 9.95 3.46
N VAL A 109 2.14 10.05 3.95
CA VAL A 109 1.30 11.22 3.71
C VAL A 109 1.87 12.42 4.47
N GLU A 110 2.33 12.18 5.69
CA GLU A 110 2.93 13.15 6.59
C GLU A 110 4.22 13.75 6.01
N SER A 111 5.11 12.93 5.44
CA SER A 111 6.32 13.42 4.78
C SER A 111 5.98 14.28 3.57
N GLY A 112 4.99 13.88 2.76
CA GLY A 112 4.54 14.65 1.60
C GLY A 112 4.08 16.06 1.98
N PHE A 113 3.29 16.18 3.05
CA PHE A 113 2.87 17.49 3.57
C PHE A 113 4.04 18.30 4.14
N ALA A 114 4.93 17.66 4.91
CA ALA A 114 6.09 18.32 5.50
C ALA A 114 7.05 18.87 4.42
N GLU A 115 7.35 18.10 3.39
CA GLU A 115 8.22 18.53 2.29
C GLU A 115 7.57 19.67 1.47
N GLN A 116 6.27 19.60 1.20
CA GLN A 116 5.57 20.69 0.52
C GLN A 116 5.55 21.97 1.37
N HIS A 117 5.42 21.86 2.69
CA HIS A 117 5.50 23.00 3.59
C HIS A 117 6.88 23.66 3.54
N LYS A 118 7.95 22.86 3.67
CA LYS A 118 9.34 23.34 3.60
C LYS A 118 9.62 24.08 2.28
N GLU A 119 9.18 23.52 1.14
CA GLU A 119 9.35 24.17 -0.16
C GLU A 119 8.64 25.53 -0.21
N LYS A 120 7.40 25.60 0.28
CA LYS A 120 6.63 26.86 0.34
C LYS A 120 7.29 27.90 1.24
N GLU A 121 7.83 27.50 2.38
CA GLU A 121 8.56 28.41 3.29
C GLU A 121 9.85 28.91 2.67
N ALA A 122 10.64 28.02 2.08
CA ALA A 122 11.89 28.38 1.40
C ALA A 122 11.63 29.34 0.23
N LYS A 123 10.55 29.12 -0.53
CA LYS A 123 10.14 30.03 -1.60
C LYS A 123 9.79 31.43 -1.06
N LYS A 124 9.02 31.51 0.03
CA LYS A 124 8.70 32.79 0.69
C LYS A 124 9.96 33.50 1.19
N ALA A 125 10.94 32.76 1.70
CA ALA A 125 12.21 33.33 2.15
C ALA A 125 13.00 33.96 0.98
N VAL A 126 13.01 33.32 -0.20
CA VAL A 126 13.59 33.91 -1.42
C VAL A 126 12.86 35.19 -1.81
N GLU A 127 11.52 35.17 -1.90
CA GLU A 127 10.71 36.35 -2.25
C GLU A 127 10.94 37.53 -1.27
N SER A 128 11.11 37.22 0.02
CA SER A 128 11.44 38.21 1.05
C SER A 128 12.84 38.80 0.87
N ALA A 129 13.85 37.96 0.58
CA ALA A 129 15.22 38.41 0.34
C ALA A 129 15.34 39.23 -0.95
N GLU A 130 14.63 38.86 -2.02
CA GLU A 130 14.53 39.66 -3.25
C GLU A 130 13.93 41.04 -2.97
N SER A 131 12.88 41.10 -2.16
CA SER A 131 12.27 42.36 -1.73
C SER A 131 13.25 43.23 -0.94
N ALA A 132 14.06 42.64 -0.06
CA ALA A 132 15.08 43.36 0.71
C ALA A 132 16.21 43.93 -0.19
N VAL A 133 16.66 43.18 -1.20
CA VAL A 133 17.62 43.66 -2.19
C VAL A 133 17.04 44.84 -2.99
N ASN A 134 15.81 44.70 -3.47
CA ASN A 134 15.12 45.76 -4.21
C ASN A 134 14.95 47.04 -3.37
N LEU A 135 14.65 46.91 -2.08
CA LEU A 135 14.56 48.04 -1.16
C LEU A 135 15.93 48.72 -0.98
N ALA A 136 16.99 47.93 -0.72
CA ALA A 136 18.35 48.46 -0.55
C ALA A 136 18.84 49.20 -1.80
N GLN A 137 18.55 48.68 -3.00
CA GLN A 137 18.84 49.36 -4.26
C GLN A 137 18.09 50.68 -4.41
N LYS A 138 16.79 50.72 -4.09
CA LYS A 138 15.99 51.95 -4.12
C LYS A 138 16.51 53.02 -3.17
N THR A 139 16.92 52.63 -1.95
CA THR A 139 17.52 53.54 -0.97
C THR A 139 18.85 54.11 -1.47
N LEU A 140 19.66 53.29 -2.17
CA LEU A 140 20.91 53.72 -2.77
C LEU A 140 20.69 54.76 -3.89
N SER A 141 19.65 54.57 -4.71
CA SER A 141 19.29 55.47 -5.82
C SER A 141 18.69 56.80 -5.37
N ASN A 142 18.17 56.91 -4.14
CA ASN A 142 17.57 58.14 -3.62
C ASN A 142 18.04 58.48 -2.20
N PRO A 143 19.31 58.91 -2.04
CA PRO A 143 19.91 59.15 -0.73
C PRO A 143 19.35 60.38 -0.01
N ARG A 144 18.58 61.25 -0.68
CA ARG A 144 18.08 62.54 -0.16
C ARG A 144 17.12 62.42 1.03
N ARG A 145 16.76 61.21 1.47
CA ARG A 145 15.81 60.97 2.56
C ARG A 145 16.43 60.47 3.86
N ILE A 146 17.73 60.17 3.91
CA ILE A 146 18.35 59.52 5.09
C ILE A 146 19.78 60.02 5.28
N ASP A 147 20.15 60.45 6.50
CA ASP A 147 21.50 60.85 6.97
C ASP A 147 22.54 59.71 6.96
N HIS A 148 22.37 58.69 6.12
CA HIS A 148 23.24 57.52 6.12
C HIS A 148 24.50 57.74 5.28
N CYS A 149 25.63 57.26 5.80
CA CYS A 149 26.88 57.27 5.06
C CYS A 149 26.74 56.36 3.81
N PRO A 150 27.18 56.81 2.62
CA PRO A 150 27.16 55.99 1.40
C PRO A 150 27.82 54.61 1.56
N LYS A 151 28.84 54.51 2.42
CA LYS A 151 29.51 53.24 2.74
C LYS A 151 28.59 52.24 3.45
N GLU A 152 27.76 52.72 4.38
CA GLU A 152 26.81 51.87 5.12
C GLU A 152 25.70 51.34 4.19
N LEU A 153 25.21 52.17 3.27
CA LEU A 153 24.21 51.76 2.28
C LEU A 153 24.75 50.67 1.33
N LEU A 154 25.98 50.84 0.84
CA LEU A 154 26.65 49.81 0.02
C LEU A 154 26.89 48.51 0.80
N GLN A 155 27.21 48.60 2.09
CA GLN A 155 27.39 47.44 2.94
C GLN A 155 26.07 46.69 3.14
N ARG A 156 24.96 47.40 3.42
CA ARG A 156 23.62 46.80 3.53
C ARG A 156 23.19 46.10 2.23
N LEU A 157 23.45 46.72 1.09
CA LEU A 157 23.16 46.10 -0.22
C LEU A 157 23.95 44.80 -0.41
N ARG A 158 25.26 44.80 -0.11
CA ARG A 158 26.08 43.58 -0.18
C ARG A 158 25.58 42.50 0.76
N GLN A 159 25.18 42.85 1.98
CA GLN A 159 24.63 41.91 2.94
C GLN A 159 23.31 41.30 2.43
N ALA A 160 22.39 42.13 1.92
CA ALA A 160 21.14 41.66 1.35
C ALA A 160 21.35 40.73 0.15
N GLN A 161 22.32 41.04 -0.73
CA GLN A 161 22.67 40.18 -1.86
C GLN A 161 23.25 38.84 -1.40
N SER A 162 24.17 38.86 -0.43
CA SER A 162 24.74 37.63 0.14
C SER A 162 23.66 36.76 0.80
N GLN A 163 22.68 37.38 1.46
CA GLN A 163 21.55 36.67 2.03
C GLN A 163 20.67 36.05 0.94
N LEU A 164 20.35 36.81 -0.11
CA LEU A 164 19.58 36.31 -1.26
C LEU A 164 20.26 35.10 -1.89
N ASP A 165 21.56 35.17 -2.12
CA ASP A 165 22.33 34.05 -2.70
C ASP A 165 22.29 32.82 -1.80
N THR A 166 22.32 33.00 -0.48
CA THR A 166 22.26 31.91 0.51
C THR A 166 20.88 31.25 0.49
N VAL A 167 19.81 32.01 0.65
CA VAL A 167 18.44 31.45 0.69
C VAL A 167 18.03 30.85 -0.66
N THR A 168 18.55 31.37 -1.78
CA THR A 168 18.32 30.81 -3.11
C THR A 168 18.97 29.44 -3.26
N LYS A 169 20.21 29.27 -2.76
CA LYS A 169 20.88 27.97 -2.75
C LYS A 169 20.11 26.96 -1.90
N GLU A 170 19.66 27.35 -0.71
CA GLU A 170 18.86 26.49 0.17
C GLU A 170 17.53 26.09 -0.47
N TYR A 171 16.80 27.05 -1.06
CA TYR A 171 15.55 26.77 -1.78
C TYR A 171 15.76 25.79 -2.92
N ASN A 172 16.83 25.94 -3.71
CA ASN A 172 17.13 25.02 -4.81
C ASN A 172 17.41 23.59 -4.32
N LEU A 173 18.08 23.43 -3.17
CA LEU A 173 18.30 22.11 -2.56
C LEU A 173 16.98 21.47 -2.09
N ILE A 174 16.15 22.25 -1.38
CA ILE A 174 14.83 21.80 -0.89
C ILE A 174 13.93 21.41 -2.06
N LYS A 175 13.88 22.26 -3.09
CA LYS A 175 13.09 22.00 -4.29
C LYS A 175 13.56 20.74 -5.02
N ARG A 176 14.88 20.59 -5.21
CA ARG A 176 15.45 19.39 -5.83
C ARG A 176 15.07 18.12 -5.07
N ARG A 177 15.15 18.15 -3.73
CA ARG A 177 14.70 17.03 -2.88
C ARG A 177 13.21 16.77 -3.07
N HIS A 178 12.37 17.80 -3.01
CA HIS A 178 10.93 17.69 -3.20
C HIS A 178 10.57 17.02 -4.54
N ASP A 179 11.12 17.53 -5.64
CA ASP A 179 10.84 17.05 -7.00
C ASP A 179 11.21 15.58 -7.16
N LEU A 180 12.38 15.17 -6.66
CA LEU A 180 12.85 13.78 -6.75
C LEU A 180 12.03 12.81 -5.88
N ILE A 181 11.65 13.23 -4.66
CA ILE A 181 10.77 12.45 -3.79
C ILE A 181 9.37 12.32 -4.40
N PHE A 182 8.85 13.40 -4.96
CA PHE A 182 7.55 13.41 -5.63
C PHE A 182 7.53 12.48 -6.84
N GLU A 183 8.58 12.54 -7.67
CA GLU A 183 8.74 11.65 -8.82
C GLU A 183 8.84 10.18 -8.39
N PHE A 184 9.67 9.87 -7.39
CA PHE A 184 9.79 8.52 -6.84
C PHE A 184 8.43 8.01 -6.31
N SER A 185 7.74 8.82 -5.52
CA SER A 185 6.44 8.48 -4.94
C SER A 185 5.39 8.23 -6.03
N GLY A 186 5.36 9.06 -7.08
CA GLY A 186 4.47 8.87 -8.22
C GLY A 186 4.74 7.58 -8.99
N ARG A 187 6.02 7.30 -9.31
CA ARG A 187 6.43 6.11 -10.06
C ARG A 187 6.19 4.80 -9.29
N THR A 188 6.28 4.84 -7.97
CA THR A 188 6.18 3.64 -7.11
C THR A 188 4.79 3.43 -6.51
N LYS A 189 3.87 4.39 -6.65
CA LYS A 189 2.52 4.36 -6.07
C LYS A 189 1.79 3.04 -6.28
N ASN A 190 1.72 2.55 -7.53
CA ASN A 190 0.96 1.34 -7.85
C ASN A 190 1.59 0.08 -7.24
N TYR A 191 2.92 0.01 -7.20
CA TYR A 191 3.63 -1.09 -6.53
C TYR A 191 3.33 -1.08 -5.02
N ARG A 192 3.43 0.09 -4.39
CA ARG A 192 3.16 0.24 -2.95
C ARG A 192 1.73 -0.16 -2.59
N ILE A 193 0.74 0.30 -3.37
CA ILE A 193 -0.68 -0.08 -3.16
C ILE A 193 -0.85 -1.60 -3.27
N ALA A 194 -0.25 -2.22 -4.28
CA ALA A 194 -0.29 -3.67 -4.46
C ALA A 194 0.40 -4.41 -3.30
N ALA A 195 1.56 -3.91 -2.84
CA ALA A 195 2.28 -4.49 -1.72
C ALA A 195 1.50 -4.39 -0.40
N ASP A 196 0.86 -3.24 -0.13
CA ASP A 196 0.02 -3.04 1.05
C ASP A 196 -1.21 -3.96 1.03
N LYS A 197 -1.84 -4.12 -0.13
CA LYS A 197 -2.95 -5.06 -0.34
C LYS A 197 -2.50 -6.50 -0.08
N ALA A 198 -1.43 -6.93 -0.73
CA ALA A 198 -0.86 -8.26 -0.55
C ALA A 198 -0.47 -8.53 0.91
N LYS A 199 0.06 -7.54 1.62
CA LYS A 199 0.39 -7.65 3.05
C LYS A 199 -0.85 -7.88 3.91
N ARG A 200 -1.91 -7.08 3.72
CA ARG A 200 -3.20 -7.28 4.43
C ARG A 200 -3.78 -8.65 4.13
N GLN A 201 -3.71 -9.05 2.86
CA GLN A 201 -4.19 -10.33 2.39
C GLN A 201 -3.42 -11.50 3.00
N SER A 202 -2.09 -11.39 3.11
CA SER A 202 -1.25 -12.38 3.80
C SER A 202 -1.69 -12.55 5.26
N THR A 203 -1.96 -11.46 5.98
CA THR A 203 -2.45 -11.53 7.36
C THR A 203 -3.82 -12.22 7.46
N LEU A 204 -4.73 -11.95 6.53
CA LEU A 204 -6.01 -12.64 6.46
C LEU A 204 -5.82 -14.14 6.21
N LEU A 205 -4.98 -14.50 5.24
CA LEU A 205 -4.68 -15.90 4.90
C LEU A 205 -4.08 -16.66 6.09
N GLU A 206 -3.13 -16.06 6.81
CA GLU A 206 -2.56 -16.62 8.04
C GLU A 206 -3.65 -16.87 9.08
N TRP A 207 -4.56 -15.91 9.28
CA TRP A 207 -5.68 -16.08 10.21
C TRP A 207 -6.63 -17.20 9.78
N ILE A 208 -7.00 -17.29 8.49
CA ILE A 208 -7.86 -18.35 7.96
C ILE A 208 -7.21 -19.72 8.19
N LEU A 209 -5.92 -19.87 7.89
CA LEU A 209 -5.17 -21.12 8.09
C LEU A 209 -5.19 -21.57 9.57
N GLN A 210 -5.20 -20.64 10.52
CA GLN A 210 -5.34 -20.95 11.94
C GLN A 210 -6.77 -21.37 12.33
N GLN A 211 -7.80 -20.89 11.62
CA GLN A 211 -9.20 -21.26 11.90
C GLN A 211 -9.55 -22.67 11.42
N ILE A 212 -9.01 -23.14 10.29
CA ILE A 212 -9.39 -24.43 9.71
C ILE A 212 -9.22 -25.60 10.72
N PRO A 213 -8.09 -25.77 11.43
CA PRO A 213 -7.97 -26.81 12.46
C PRO A 213 -9.01 -26.71 13.59
N LEU A 214 -9.40 -25.49 13.99
CA LEU A 214 -10.38 -25.27 15.06
C LEU A 214 -11.77 -25.72 14.61
N ILE A 215 -12.15 -25.38 13.38
CA ILE A 215 -13.42 -25.79 12.76
C ILE A 215 -13.46 -27.31 12.58
N GLU A 216 -12.35 -27.92 12.13
CA GLU A 216 -12.23 -29.38 12.03
C GLU A 216 -12.49 -30.06 13.38
N HIS A 217 -11.95 -29.50 14.46
CA HIS A 217 -12.14 -30.04 15.80
C HIS A 217 -13.58 -29.87 16.31
N GLU A 218 -14.18 -28.69 16.11
CA GLU A 218 -15.57 -28.39 16.47
C GLU A 218 -16.56 -29.36 15.80
N LEU A 219 -16.33 -29.68 14.52
CA LEU A 219 -17.15 -30.64 13.77
C LEU A 219 -17.02 -32.07 14.34
N LYS A 220 -15.78 -32.53 14.60
CA LYS A 220 -15.54 -33.87 15.19
C LYS A 220 -16.20 -34.04 16.56
N GLN A 221 -16.20 -33.00 17.39
CA GLN A 221 -16.86 -33.02 18.69
C GLN A 221 -18.38 -33.11 18.57
N SER A 222 -18.95 -32.37 17.62
CA SER A 222 -20.39 -32.37 17.36
C SER A 222 -20.88 -33.74 16.88
N ASP A 223 -20.10 -34.43 16.04
CA ASP A 223 -20.41 -35.79 15.57
C ASP A 223 -20.35 -36.83 16.71
N THR A 224 -19.44 -36.65 17.67
CA THR A 224 -19.28 -37.57 18.81
C THR A 224 -20.44 -37.46 19.81
N ILE A 225 -20.94 -36.25 20.06
CA ILE A 225 -22.06 -36.00 20.97
C ILE A 225 -23.37 -36.55 20.39
N ASN A 226 -23.59 -36.41 19.08
CA ASN A 226 -24.77 -36.95 18.42
C ASN A 226 -24.74 -38.49 18.27
N GLY A 227 -23.56 -39.11 18.40
CA GLY A 227 -23.39 -40.58 18.34
C GLY A 227 -23.59 -41.31 19.67
N SER A 228 -23.62 -40.60 20.81
CA SER A 228 -23.75 -41.22 22.14
C SER A 228 -25.19 -41.26 22.68
N ASP A 229 -26.17 -40.69 21.98
CA ASP A 229 -27.59 -40.65 22.41
C ASP A 229 -28.41 -41.87 21.91
N GLY A 230 -27.72 -42.98 21.60
CA GLY A 230 -28.26 -44.13 20.88
C GLY A 230 -28.19 -45.48 21.60
N THR A 231 -27.92 -45.53 22.91
CA THR A 231 -27.92 -46.79 23.67
C THR A 231 -28.33 -46.59 25.14
N ASP A 232 -29.15 -47.53 25.61
CA ASP A 232 -29.81 -47.71 26.92
C ASP A 232 -31.12 -46.92 27.12
N ASP A 233 -32.29 -47.50 27.37
CA ASP A 233 -32.63 -48.80 27.98
C ASP A 233 -33.94 -49.39 27.41
N LYS A 234 -33.90 -50.68 27.06
CA LYS A 234 -35.09 -51.56 27.14
C LYS A 234 -35.05 -52.24 28.50
N GLN A 235 -35.92 -51.84 29.42
CA GLN A 235 -36.27 -52.68 30.57
C GLN A 235 -37.56 -53.47 30.29
N PRO A 236 -37.60 -54.78 30.60
CA PRO A 236 -38.80 -55.58 30.52
C PRO A 236 -39.58 -55.53 31.85
N PHE A 237 -40.89 -55.30 31.77
CA PHE A 237 -41.90 -55.83 32.69
C PHE A 237 -43.16 -56.15 31.89
#